data_AF-A0A3D1G495-F1
#
_entry.id   AF-A0A3D1G495-F1
#
_cell.length_a   1.000
_cell.length_b   1.000
_cell.length_c   1.000
_cell.angle_alpha   90.00
_cell.angle_beta   90.00
_cell.angle_gamma   90.00
#
_symmetry.space_group_name_H-M   'P 1'
#
loop_
_entity.id
_entity.type
_entity.pdbx_description
1 polymer ?
#
loop_
_entity_poly.entity_id
_entity_poly.type
_entity_poly.pdbx_seq_one_letter_code
_entity_poly.pdbx_strand_id
1 'polypeptide(L)'
;DVDRVIEVAGVDIPDPGNARFLLIEGEGIGSDHPESGEKLSLVATLYRASDFDDAKRIAAAVLSHQGAGHSVGIHTAIDARALVLGEEIPACRVIVNQAHCFATGGSFDNGMPFSLSMGCGTWGGNSIDDNFNHRHLLNITKVVRTIPSNEPSLEEIFGGYWKQAGK
;
A
#
# COMPACT_ATOMS: atom_id res chain seq x y z
N ASP A 1 -22.28 -10.03 -7.27
CA ASP A 1 -23.37 -9.04 -7.47
C ASP A 1 -23.80 -8.44 -6.16
N VAL A 2 -24.10 -7.14 -6.17
CA VAL A 2 -24.47 -6.41 -4.94
C VAL A 2 -25.80 -6.91 -4.38
N ASP A 3 -26.74 -7.30 -5.24
CA ASP A 3 -28.04 -7.87 -4.83
C ASP A 3 -27.86 -9.08 -3.91
N ARG A 4 -26.88 -9.94 -4.23
CA ARG A 4 -26.57 -11.12 -3.41
C ARG A 4 -25.95 -10.72 -2.06
N VAL A 5 -25.15 -9.65 -2.03
CA VAL A 5 -24.60 -9.11 -0.77
C VAL A 5 -25.72 -8.59 0.11
N ILE A 6 -26.66 -7.82 -0.47
CA ILE A 6 -27.83 -7.27 0.23
C ILE A 6 -28.69 -8.38 0.82
N GLU A 7 -29.01 -9.40 0.02
CA GLU A 7 -29.82 -10.56 0.43
C GLU A 7 -29.17 -11.31 1.60
N VAL A 8 -27.87 -11.59 1.53
CA VAL A 8 -27.14 -12.31 2.58
C VAL A 8 -26.97 -11.46 3.85
N ALA A 9 -26.73 -10.15 3.70
CA ALA A 9 -26.61 -9.23 4.82
C ALA A 9 -27.96 -8.97 5.52
N GLY A 10 -29.09 -9.24 4.85
CA GLY A 10 -30.42 -9.04 5.41
C GLY A 10 -30.72 -7.57 5.71
N VAL A 11 -30.18 -6.66 4.90
CA VAL A 11 -30.34 -5.21 5.08
C VAL A 11 -31.36 -4.64 4.11
N ASP A 12 -32.25 -3.79 4.61
CA ASP A 12 -33.19 -3.05 3.76
C ASP A 12 -32.51 -1.82 3.18
N ILE A 13 -32.44 -1.73 1.86
CA ILE A 13 -31.78 -0.62 1.17
C ILE A 13 -32.79 0.13 0.31
N PRO A 14 -32.81 1.48 0.35
CA PRO A 14 -33.58 2.27 -0.60
C PRO A 14 -33.08 2.02 -2.04
N ASP A 15 -34.01 1.72 -2.96
CA ASP A 15 -33.74 1.51 -4.38
C ASP A 15 -32.62 0.47 -4.69
N PRO A 16 -32.81 -0.81 -4.30
CA PRO A 16 -31.78 -1.84 -4.44
C PRO A 16 -31.39 -2.09 -5.91
N GLY A 17 -32.29 -1.87 -6.87
CA GLY A 17 -32.01 -2.05 -8.30
C GLY A 17 -30.97 -1.07 -8.87
N ASN A 18 -30.76 0.05 -8.21
CA ASN A 18 -29.77 1.05 -8.58
C ASN A 18 -28.46 0.96 -7.76
N ALA A 19 -28.43 0.14 -6.70
CA ALA A 19 -27.24 -0.06 -5.91
C ALA A 19 -26.11 -0.69 -6.74
N ARG A 20 -24.87 -0.33 -6.43
CA ARG A 20 -23.66 -0.89 -7.05
C ARG A 20 -22.62 -1.35 -6.02
N PHE A 21 -22.53 -0.61 -4.92
CA PHE A 21 -21.69 -0.90 -3.76
C PHE A 21 -22.42 -0.50 -2.49
N LEU A 22 -22.09 -1.15 -1.38
CA LEU A 22 -22.53 -0.77 -0.05
C LEU A 22 -21.42 0.01 0.66
N LEU A 23 -21.77 1.12 1.29
CA LEU A 23 -20.87 1.88 2.14
C LEU A 23 -21.32 1.73 3.59
N ILE A 24 -20.41 1.34 4.46
CA ILE A 24 -20.64 1.25 5.90
C ILE A 24 -19.77 2.28 6.61
N GLU A 25 -20.33 2.96 7.61
CA GLU A 25 -19.57 3.90 8.43
C GLU A 25 -18.55 3.13 9.29
N GLY A 26 -17.31 3.60 9.33
CA GLY A 26 -16.26 3.00 10.14
C GLY A 26 -16.34 3.51 11.58
N GLU A 27 -16.64 2.62 12.53
CA GLU A 27 -16.76 2.96 13.96
C GLU A 27 -15.46 2.73 14.73
N GLY A 28 -14.52 1.97 14.16
CA GLY A 28 -13.18 1.75 14.71
C GLY A 28 -12.31 0.91 13.78
N ILE A 29 -11.14 0.50 14.26
CA ILE A 29 -10.17 -0.29 13.50
C ILE A 29 -9.64 -1.41 14.39
N GLY A 30 -9.63 -2.65 13.90
CA GLY A 30 -9.13 -3.82 14.64
C GLY A 30 -10.06 -5.02 14.57
N SER A 31 -9.72 -6.06 15.34
CA SER A 31 -10.47 -7.32 15.39
C SER A 31 -11.93 -7.17 15.82
N ASP A 32 -12.22 -6.17 16.65
CA ASP A 32 -13.58 -5.89 17.14
C ASP A 32 -14.39 -5.06 16.11
N HIS A 33 -13.73 -4.61 15.04
CA HIS A 33 -14.24 -3.77 13.96
C HIS A 33 -14.03 -4.47 12.61
N PRO A 34 -14.78 -5.54 12.29
CA PRO A 34 -14.58 -6.34 11.08
C PRO A 34 -14.73 -5.52 9.78
N GLU A 35 -15.47 -4.41 9.82
CA GLU A 35 -15.56 -3.44 8.73
C GLU A 35 -14.19 -2.85 8.35
N SER A 36 -13.24 -2.80 9.28
CA SER A 36 -11.90 -2.28 9.04
C SER A 36 -10.97 -3.23 8.27
N GLY A 37 -11.35 -4.52 8.17
CA GLY A 37 -10.57 -5.55 7.48
C GLY A 37 -10.82 -5.64 5.96
N GLU A 38 -10.09 -6.56 5.33
CA GLU A 38 -10.28 -6.90 3.92
C GLU A 38 -11.57 -7.69 3.71
N LYS A 39 -12.39 -7.28 2.72
CA LYS A 39 -13.75 -7.81 2.52
C LYS A 39 -13.97 -8.57 1.21
N LEU A 40 -13.08 -8.40 0.22
CA LEU A 40 -13.15 -9.00 -1.12
C LEU A 40 -14.59 -9.07 -1.70
N SER A 41 -15.34 -7.99 -1.53
CA SER A 41 -16.77 -7.91 -1.88
C SER A 41 -17.16 -6.46 -2.23
N LEU A 42 -18.40 -6.25 -2.65
CA LEU A 42 -18.93 -4.94 -3.03
C LEU A 42 -19.35 -4.09 -1.81
N VAL A 43 -18.56 -4.17 -0.73
CA VAL A 43 -18.75 -3.43 0.52
C VAL A 43 -17.46 -2.67 0.83
N ALA A 44 -17.57 -1.36 1.03
CA ALA A 44 -16.45 -0.51 1.44
C ALA A 44 -16.79 0.26 2.73
N THR A 45 -15.76 0.55 3.50
CA THR A 45 -15.88 1.25 4.78
C THR A 45 -15.50 2.70 4.58
N LEU A 46 -16.33 3.61 5.09
CA LEU A 46 -16.15 5.05 5.00
C LEU A 46 -15.75 5.60 6.37
N TYR A 47 -14.54 6.14 6.45
CA TYR A 47 -14.08 6.90 7.61
C TYR A 47 -14.09 8.38 7.27
N ARG A 48 -14.49 9.21 8.25
CA ARG A 48 -14.38 10.66 8.15
C ARG A 48 -13.08 11.11 8.81
N ALA A 49 -12.37 12.01 8.14
CA ALA A 49 -11.17 12.65 8.68
C ALA A 49 -11.36 14.17 8.75
N SER A 50 -10.76 14.83 9.74
CA SER A 50 -10.79 16.31 9.86
C SER A 50 -9.93 16.99 8.80
N ASP A 51 -8.82 16.36 8.44
CA ASP A 51 -7.80 16.88 7.55
C ASP A 51 -6.95 15.73 6.97
N PHE A 52 -5.86 16.09 6.28
CA PHE A 52 -4.97 15.13 5.64
C PHE A 52 -4.17 14.30 6.65
N ASP A 53 -3.72 14.88 7.76
CA ASP A 53 -2.92 14.16 8.75
C ASP A 53 -3.78 13.15 9.51
N ASP A 54 -5.03 13.50 9.82
CA ASP A 54 -5.99 12.56 10.38
C ASP A 54 -6.35 11.44 9.39
N ALA A 55 -6.54 11.76 8.10
CA ALA A 55 -6.77 10.75 7.06
C ALA A 55 -5.59 9.78 6.92
N LYS A 56 -4.36 10.31 6.93
CA LYS A 56 -3.11 9.53 6.91
C LYS A 56 -3.02 8.61 8.14
N ARG A 57 -3.33 9.14 9.34
CA ARG A 57 -3.36 8.36 10.59
C ARG A 57 -4.37 7.21 10.52
N ILE A 58 -5.58 7.47 10.01
CA ILE A 58 -6.61 6.44 9.81
C ILE A 58 -6.13 5.38 8.81
N ALA A 59 -5.59 5.79 7.65
CA ALA A 59 -5.09 4.86 6.64
C ALA A 59 -3.93 3.98 7.17
N ALA A 60 -2.99 4.58 7.90
CA ALA A 60 -1.88 3.86 8.53
C ALA A 60 -2.37 2.84 9.58
N ALA A 61 -3.39 3.20 10.37
CA ALA A 61 -3.99 2.30 11.35
C ALA A 61 -4.70 1.11 10.67
N VAL A 62 -5.47 1.36 9.60
CA VAL A 62 -6.12 0.29 8.81
C VAL A 62 -5.07 -0.67 8.24
N LEU A 63 -4.03 -0.15 7.58
CA LEU A 63 -2.97 -0.99 7.00
C LEU A 63 -2.20 -1.76 8.07
N SER A 64 -1.93 -1.15 9.22
CA SER A 64 -1.26 -1.82 10.34
C SER A 64 -2.10 -2.95 10.94
N HIS A 65 -3.44 -2.82 10.91
CA HIS A 65 -4.33 -3.90 11.30
C HIS A 65 -4.35 -5.03 10.24
N GLN A 66 -4.54 -4.69 8.97
CA GLN A 66 -4.55 -5.62 7.86
C GLN A 66 -4.23 -4.90 6.54
N GLY A 67 -3.09 -5.23 5.92
CA GLY A 67 -2.69 -4.69 4.61
C GLY A 67 -1.30 -4.05 4.55
N ALA A 68 -0.53 -4.09 5.64
CA ALA A 68 0.81 -3.53 5.73
C ALA A 68 1.70 -4.01 4.56
N GLY A 69 2.29 -3.05 3.86
CA GLY A 69 3.14 -3.24 2.69
C GLY A 69 2.42 -3.36 1.35
N HIS A 70 1.10 -3.54 1.31
CA HIS A 70 0.43 -3.79 0.03
C HIS A 70 0.31 -2.54 -0.86
N SER A 71 -0.67 -1.67 -0.58
CA SER A 71 -0.86 -0.42 -1.32
C SER A 71 -1.79 0.56 -0.59
N VAL A 72 -1.62 1.85 -0.85
CA VAL A 72 -2.53 2.93 -0.43
C VAL A 72 -2.90 3.78 -1.65
N GLY A 73 -4.16 4.20 -1.74
CA GLY A 73 -4.64 5.08 -2.81
C GLY A 73 -4.87 6.50 -2.30
N ILE A 74 -4.54 7.50 -3.11
CA ILE A 74 -4.83 8.91 -2.82
C ILE A 74 -5.39 9.62 -4.06
N HIS A 75 -6.53 10.29 -3.90
CA HIS A 75 -7.05 11.23 -4.88
C HIS A 75 -6.80 12.65 -4.38
N THR A 76 -5.90 13.39 -5.05
CA THR A 76 -5.49 14.72 -4.61
C THR A 76 -4.96 15.58 -5.77
N ALA A 77 -5.12 16.91 -5.65
CA ALA A 77 -4.44 17.88 -6.50
C ALA A 77 -3.12 18.39 -5.89
N ILE A 78 -2.75 17.93 -4.69
CA ILE A 78 -1.56 18.36 -3.95
C ILE A 78 -0.56 17.20 -3.94
N ASP A 79 0.36 17.20 -4.90
CA ASP A 79 1.31 16.09 -5.13
C ASP A 79 2.17 15.76 -3.90
N ALA A 80 2.56 16.77 -3.12
CA ALA A 80 3.33 16.59 -1.89
C ALA A 80 2.65 15.64 -0.87
N ARG A 81 1.33 15.48 -0.92
CA ARG A 81 0.62 14.52 -0.06
C ARG A 81 0.97 13.07 -0.41
N ALA A 82 1.15 12.74 -1.69
CA ALA A 82 1.55 11.40 -2.10
C ALA A 82 2.95 11.04 -1.60
N LEU A 83 3.89 12.01 -1.62
CA LEU A 83 5.23 11.84 -1.08
C LEU A 83 5.19 11.57 0.43
N VAL A 84 4.40 12.34 1.18
CA VAL A 84 4.21 12.14 2.63
C VAL A 84 3.68 10.73 2.92
N LEU A 85 2.72 10.22 2.13
CA LEU A 85 2.25 8.84 2.31
C LEU A 85 3.37 7.82 2.04
N GLY A 86 4.20 8.04 1.02
CA GLY A 86 5.32 7.15 0.69
C GLY A 86 6.45 7.15 1.73
N GLU A 87 6.61 8.25 2.47
CA GLU A 87 7.61 8.38 3.53
C GLU A 87 7.11 7.80 4.88
N GLU A 88 5.82 7.88 5.16
CA GLU A 88 5.30 7.65 6.51
C GLU A 88 4.37 6.44 6.67
N ILE A 89 3.81 5.89 5.59
CA ILE A 89 2.89 4.75 5.66
C ILE A 89 3.60 3.46 5.25
N PRO A 90 3.37 2.33 5.94
CA PRO A 90 3.91 1.04 5.54
C PRO A 90 3.16 0.50 4.30
N ALA A 91 3.46 1.03 3.12
CA ALA A 91 2.91 0.60 1.84
C ALA A 91 4.01 0.59 0.78
N CYS A 92 4.11 -0.49 -0.01
CA CYS A 92 5.08 -0.55 -1.11
C CYS A 92 4.63 0.26 -2.34
N ARG A 93 3.36 0.69 -2.39
CA ARG A 93 2.77 1.38 -3.55
C ARG A 93 1.80 2.47 -3.10
N VAL A 94 2.09 3.71 -3.48
CA VAL A 94 1.16 4.84 -3.36
C VAL A 94 0.53 5.09 -4.73
N ILE A 95 -0.75 4.80 -4.87
CA ILE A 95 -1.50 4.94 -6.11
C ILE A 95 -2.17 6.32 -6.15
N VAL A 96 -1.68 7.20 -7.02
CA VAL A 96 -2.13 8.59 -7.09
C VAL A 96 -3.11 8.78 -8.23
N ASN A 97 -4.32 9.25 -7.93
CA ASN A 97 -5.35 9.64 -8.90
C ASN A 97 -5.72 8.54 -9.94
N GLN A 98 -5.64 7.27 -9.56
CA GLN A 98 -5.97 6.12 -10.42
C GLN A 98 -6.96 5.18 -9.74
N ALA A 99 -7.72 4.44 -10.55
CA ALA A 99 -8.56 3.36 -10.04
C ALA A 99 -7.67 2.26 -9.43
N HIS A 100 -7.73 2.15 -8.10
CA HIS A 100 -6.75 1.42 -7.29
C HIS A 100 -6.59 -0.05 -7.67
N CYS A 101 -7.70 -0.75 -7.96
CA CYS A 101 -7.69 -2.16 -8.32
C CYS A 101 -6.96 -2.47 -9.64
N PHE A 102 -7.03 -1.57 -10.62
CA PHE A 102 -6.33 -1.73 -11.91
C PHE A 102 -4.88 -1.28 -11.83
N ALA A 103 -4.62 -0.20 -11.09
CA ALA A 103 -3.31 0.40 -11.00
C ALA A 103 -2.28 -0.44 -10.22
N THR A 104 -2.71 -1.10 -9.14
CA THR A 104 -1.80 -1.81 -8.21
C THR A 104 -1.00 -2.92 -8.91
N GLY A 105 -1.65 -3.67 -9.79
CA GLY A 105 -1.02 -4.75 -10.56
C GLY A 105 -0.24 -4.27 -11.78
N GLY A 106 -0.05 -2.96 -11.97
CA GLY A 106 0.57 -2.38 -13.16
C GLY A 106 -0.45 -2.02 -14.24
N SER A 107 -0.25 -0.85 -14.84
CA SER A 107 -1.10 -0.28 -15.87
C SER A 107 -0.28 0.48 -16.90
N PHE A 108 -0.84 0.63 -18.11
CA PHE A 108 -0.21 1.38 -19.20
C PHE A 108 0.05 2.85 -18.85
N ASP A 109 -0.70 3.40 -17.90
CA ASP A 109 -0.62 4.80 -17.46
C ASP A 109 0.14 4.98 -16.13
N ASN A 110 0.78 3.94 -15.58
CA ASN A 110 1.63 4.05 -14.39
C ASN A 110 3.01 3.38 -14.49
N GLY A 111 3.24 2.56 -15.51
CA GLY A 111 4.57 2.00 -15.80
C GLY A 111 5.07 0.93 -14.83
N MET A 112 4.26 0.54 -13.84
CA MET A 112 4.57 -0.59 -12.95
C MET A 112 4.53 -1.91 -13.73
N PRO A 113 5.39 -2.90 -13.41
CA PRO A 113 5.33 -4.21 -14.04
C PRO A 113 3.94 -4.82 -13.89
N PHE A 114 3.38 -5.32 -14.99
CA PHE A 114 2.11 -6.04 -14.96
C PHE A 114 2.25 -7.34 -14.15
N SER A 115 1.43 -7.52 -13.13
CA SER A 115 1.42 -8.68 -12.25
C SER A 115 0.09 -8.85 -11.51
N LEU A 116 -0.25 -10.10 -11.20
CA LEU A 116 -1.30 -10.48 -10.25
C LEU A 116 -0.68 -11.00 -8.93
N SER A 117 0.62 -10.81 -8.74
CA SER A 117 1.36 -11.21 -7.55
C SER A 117 2.19 -10.03 -7.08
N MET A 118 1.67 -9.34 -6.07
CA MET A 118 2.23 -8.10 -5.56
C MET A 118 2.98 -8.36 -4.25
N GLY A 119 4.28 -8.07 -4.23
CA GLY A 119 5.07 -8.11 -3.01
C GLY A 119 4.63 -7.04 -2.01
N CYS A 120 4.57 -7.39 -0.73
CA CYS A 120 4.24 -6.47 0.37
C CYS A 120 5.48 -6.10 1.20
N GLY A 121 6.69 -6.36 0.68
CA GLY A 121 7.95 -6.08 1.38
C GLY A 121 8.04 -6.75 2.74
N THR A 122 8.97 -6.27 3.57
CA THR A 122 9.21 -6.83 4.91
C THR A 122 8.03 -6.59 5.85
N TRP A 123 7.23 -5.54 5.62
CA TRP A 123 6.00 -5.26 6.38
C TRP A 123 4.95 -6.36 6.23
N GLY A 124 4.82 -6.94 5.04
CA GLY A 124 3.95 -8.09 4.77
C GLY A 124 4.64 -9.45 4.84
N GLY A 125 5.88 -9.52 5.37
CA GLY A 125 6.65 -10.77 5.45
C GLY A 125 7.11 -11.34 4.10
N ASN A 126 7.27 -10.49 3.09
CA ASN A 126 7.74 -10.87 1.75
C ASN A 126 9.21 -10.48 1.54
N SER A 127 9.89 -11.22 0.66
CA SER A 127 11.25 -10.91 0.23
C SER A 127 11.33 -9.83 -0.85
N ILE A 128 10.17 -9.41 -1.39
CA ILE A 128 10.04 -8.41 -2.45
C ILE A 128 8.92 -7.43 -2.11
N ASP A 129 9.09 -6.19 -2.54
CA ASP A 129 8.14 -5.07 -2.50
C ASP A 129 7.59 -4.71 -3.90
N ASP A 130 8.15 -5.31 -4.95
CA ASP A 130 7.79 -5.07 -6.35
C ASP A 130 6.60 -5.94 -6.83
N ASN A 131 6.05 -5.59 -7.99
CA ASN A 131 5.17 -6.46 -8.77
C ASN A 131 5.99 -7.61 -9.36
N PHE A 132 5.65 -8.83 -8.94
CA PHE A 132 6.38 -10.02 -9.33
C PHE A 132 6.40 -10.17 -10.85
N ASN A 133 7.61 -10.21 -11.40
CA ASN A 133 7.90 -10.35 -12.82
C ASN A 133 9.04 -11.35 -13.06
N HIS A 134 9.31 -11.65 -14.34
CA HIS A 134 10.30 -12.63 -14.77
C HIS A 134 11.70 -12.48 -14.15
N ARG A 135 12.13 -11.26 -13.76
CA ARG A 135 13.47 -11.05 -13.18
C ARG A 135 13.63 -11.77 -11.85
N HIS A 136 12.55 -11.95 -11.09
CA HIS A 136 12.53 -12.68 -9.82
C HIS A 136 12.68 -14.20 -9.99
N LEU A 137 12.51 -14.70 -11.22
CA LEU A 137 12.65 -16.12 -11.56
C LEU A 137 14.03 -16.46 -12.15
N LEU A 138 14.92 -15.47 -12.27
CA LEU A 138 16.23 -15.66 -12.86
C LEU A 138 17.30 -15.78 -11.78
N ASN A 139 18.09 -16.86 -11.86
CA ASN A 139 19.38 -16.91 -11.21
C ASN A 139 20.41 -16.18 -12.10
N ILE A 140 21.08 -15.16 -11.57
CA ILE A 140 22.09 -14.38 -12.30
C ILE A 140 23.48 -14.78 -11.83
N THR A 141 24.22 -15.49 -12.70
CA THR A 141 25.63 -15.82 -12.46
C THR A 141 26.51 -14.60 -12.71
N LYS A 142 27.30 -14.19 -11.70
CA LYS A 142 28.29 -13.11 -11.82
C LYS A 142 29.69 -13.68 -11.87
N VAL A 143 30.44 -13.39 -12.94
CA VAL A 143 31.88 -13.71 -13.03
C VAL A 143 32.67 -12.47 -12.58
N VAL A 144 33.26 -12.56 -11.40
CA VAL A 144 33.95 -11.43 -10.75
C VAL A 144 35.47 -11.56 -10.92
N ARG A 145 36.15 -10.44 -11.19
CA ARG A 145 37.62 -10.36 -11.32
C ARG A 145 38.15 -9.28 -10.38
N THR A 146 39.41 -9.40 -9.97
CA THR A 146 40.08 -8.38 -9.16
C THR A 146 40.21 -7.07 -9.92
N ILE A 147 39.93 -5.96 -9.23
CA ILE A 147 40.26 -4.60 -9.63
C ILE A 147 41.15 -3.97 -8.54
N PRO A 148 41.86 -2.86 -8.80
CA PRO A 148 42.54 -2.12 -7.74
C PRO A 148 41.58 -1.76 -6.60
N SER A 149 42.02 -1.94 -5.35
CA SER A 149 41.19 -1.62 -4.19
C SER A 149 40.88 -0.12 -4.14
N ASN A 150 39.61 0.20 -3.96
CA ASN A 150 39.13 1.55 -3.69
C ASN A 150 38.27 1.50 -2.43
N GLU A 151 38.94 1.41 -1.28
CA GLU A 151 38.29 1.29 0.02
C GLU A 151 38.07 2.70 0.61
N PRO A 152 36.81 3.16 0.74
CA PRO A 152 36.53 4.41 1.41
C PRO A 152 36.88 4.31 2.90
N SER A 153 37.38 5.40 3.47
CA SER A 153 37.64 5.48 4.89
C SER A 153 36.33 5.42 5.71
N LEU A 154 36.42 4.94 6.95
CA LEU A 154 35.27 4.93 7.85
C LEU A 154 34.68 6.33 8.08
N GLU A 155 35.52 7.38 8.06
CA GLU A 155 35.06 8.76 8.19
C GLU A 155 34.24 9.20 6.96
N GLU A 156 34.63 8.80 5.74
CA GLU A 156 33.87 9.10 4.53
C GLU A 156 32.50 8.41 4.53
N ILE A 157 32.40 7.21 5.09
CA ILE A 157 31.14 6.46 5.16
C ILE A 157 30.27 6.93 6.34
N PHE A 158 30.85 7.08 7.53
CA PHE A 158 30.12 7.23 8.79
C PHE A 158 30.24 8.60 9.44
N GLY A 159 31.07 9.51 8.94
CA GLY A 159 31.32 10.81 9.57
C GLY A 159 30.05 11.65 9.74
N GLY A 160 29.10 11.57 8.79
CA GLY A 160 27.80 12.23 8.91
C GLY A 160 26.95 11.66 10.05
N TYR A 161 26.93 10.33 10.20
CA TYR A 161 26.21 9.64 11.27
C TYR A 161 26.85 9.90 12.63
N TRP A 162 28.18 9.80 12.74
CA TRP A 162 28.91 10.04 13.99
C TRP A 162 28.75 11.48 14.50
N LYS A 163 28.59 12.46 13.60
CA LYS A 163 28.25 13.84 14.00
C LYS A 163 26.87 13.97 14.65
N GLN A 164 25.93 13.10 14.31
CA GLN A 164 24.56 13.14 14.83
C GLN A 164 24.39 12.22 16.06
N ALA A 165 25.00 11.04 16.04
CA ALA A 165 24.76 9.97 17.02
C ALA A 165 25.95 9.68 17.95
N GLY A 166 27.12 10.28 17.71
CA GLY A 166 28.36 9.93 18.41
C GLY A 166 29.09 8.74 17.76
N LYS A 167 30.37 8.59 18.11
CA LYS A 167 31.23 7.51 17.61
C LYS A 167 31.40 6.42 18.65
#